data_AF-A0A6H0IVV0-F1
#
_entry.id   AF-A0A6H0IVV0-F1
#
_cell.length_a   1.000
_cell.length_b   1.000
_cell.length_c   1.000
_cell.angle_alpha   90.00
_cell.angle_beta   90.00
_cell.angle_gamma   90.00
#
_symmetry.space_group_name_H-M   'P 1'
#
loop_
_entity.id
_entity.type
_entity.pdbx_description
1 polymer ?
#
loop_
_entity_poly.entity_id
_entity_poly.type
_entity_poly.pdbx_seq_one_letter_code
_entity_poly.pdbx_strand_id
1 'polypeptide(L)'
;MLNLLLGAIAVFALAAAAYVHHELPGRVPNIRHLRVARIVLLSTGIAFGWVMARLYGVLTELNIVLVFVTSIGIVHVPAAAILFVKSWSVDER
;
A
#
# COMPACT_ATOMS: atom_id res chain seq x y z
N MET A 1 -4.76 22.39 7.68
CA MET A 1 -4.00 22.14 6.44
C MET A 1 -3.31 20.77 6.43
N LEU A 2 -2.51 20.43 7.46
CA LEU A 2 -1.82 19.13 7.55
C LEU A 2 -2.75 17.91 7.41
N ASN A 3 -3.89 17.88 8.11
CA ASN A 3 -4.83 16.76 8.03
C ASN A 3 -5.44 16.58 6.63
N LEU A 4 -5.64 17.67 5.88
CA LEU A 4 -6.14 17.61 4.51
C LEU A 4 -5.09 17.01 3.58
N LEU A 5 -3.83 17.43 3.73
CA LEU A 5 -2.71 16.88 2.97
C LEU A 5 -2.52 15.38 3.28
N LEU A 6 -2.49 15.02 4.56
CA LEU A 6 -2.38 13.61 4.97
C LEU A 6 -3.58 12.79 4.50
N GLY A 7 -4.79 13.35 4.53
CA GLY A 7 -5.98 12.71 3.97
C GLY A 7 -5.84 12.45 2.47
N ALA A 8 -5.39 13.45 1.70
CA ALA A 8 -5.15 13.29 0.26
C ALA A 8 -4.10 12.21 -0.02
N ILE A 9 -2.96 12.25 0.68
CA ILE A 9 -1.89 11.25 0.52
C ILE A 9 -2.40 9.86 0.92
N ALA A 10 -3.15 9.76 2.02
CA ALA A 10 -3.75 8.49 2.46
C ALA A 10 -4.65 7.88 1.39
N VAL A 11 -5.46 8.68 0.71
CA VAL A 11 -6.32 8.20 -0.40
C VAL A 11 -5.47 7.64 -1.55
N PHE A 12 -4.45 8.36 -2.00
CA PHE A 12 -3.56 7.87 -3.07
C PHE A 12 -2.79 6.62 -2.65
N ALA A 13 -2.29 6.59 -1.42
CA ALA A 13 -1.56 5.46 -0.87
C ALA A 13 -2.45 4.21 -0.75
N LEU A 14 -3.69 4.37 -0.28
CA LEU A 14 -4.68 3.29 -0.24
C LEU A 14 -5.06 2.80 -1.64
N ALA A 15 -5.19 3.71 -2.61
CA ALA A 15 -5.45 3.33 -3.99
C ALA A 15 -4.31 2.47 -4.57
N ALA A 16 -3.05 2.81 -4.26
CA ALA A 16 -1.89 2.00 -4.64
C ALA A 16 -1.93 0.60 -4.00
N ALA A 17 -2.23 0.51 -2.70
CA ALA A 17 -2.38 -0.79 -2.02
C ALA A 17 -3.53 -1.62 -2.61
N ALA A 18 -4.68 -0.99 -2.87
CA ALA A 18 -5.82 -1.64 -3.49
C ALA A 18 -5.48 -2.17 -4.90
N TYR A 19 -4.79 -1.35 -5.71
CA TYR A 19 -4.31 -1.74 -7.04
C TYR A 19 -3.41 -2.97 -6.98
N VAL A 20 -2.44 -3.00 -6.05
CA VAL A 20 -1.56 -4.17 -5.87
C VAL A 20 -2.36 -5.43 -5.57
N HIS A 21 -3.29 -5.37 -4.62
CA HIS A 21 -4.09 -6.53 -4.24
C HIS A 21 -5.10 -6.98 -5.31
N HIS A 22 -5.54 -6.06 -6.16
CA HIS A 22 -6.37 -6.30 -7.33
C HIS A 22 -5.61 -6.98 -8.47
N GLU A 23 -4.38 -6.53 -8.78
CA GLU A 23 -3.57 -7.04 -9.89
C GLU A 23 -2.83 -8.36 -9.56
N LEU A 24 -2.51 -8.57 -8.28
CA LEU A 24 -1.77 -9.75 -7.81
C LEU A 24 -2.31 -11.11 -8.33
N PRO A 25 -3.62 -11.39 -8.28
CA PRO A 25 -4.20 -12.64 -8.79
C PRO A 25 -3.98 -12.86 -10.29
N GLY A 26 -3.97 -11.80 -11.10
CA GLY A 26 -3.73 -11.89 -12.54
C GLY A 26 -2.28 -12.16 -12.91
N ARG A 27 -1.34 -11.97 -11.97
CA ARG A 27 0.12 -12.09 -12.21
C ARG A 27 0.78 -13.25 -11.48
N VAL A 28 0.09 -13.87 -10.53
CA VAL A 28 0.61 -14.99 -9.72
C VAL A 28 -0.25 -16.24 -9.98
N PRO A 29 0.22 -17.20 -10.81
CA PRO A 29 -0.58 -18.35 -11.21
C PRO A 29 -0.79 -19.38 -10.09
N ASN A 30 0.08 -19.39 -9.07
CA ASN A 30 -0.02 -20.33 -7.95
C ASN A 30 -0.74 -19.71 -6.75
N ILE A 31 -1.87 -20.29 -6.35
CA ILE A 31 -2.70 -19.83 -5.23
C ILE A 31 -1.95 -19.74 -3.89
N ARG A 32 -0.99 -20.65 -3.65
CA ARG A 32 -0.16 -20.63 -2.43
C ARG A 32 0.79 -19.43 -2.44
N HIS A 33 1.42 -19.15 -3.58
CA HIS A 33 2.29 -17.98 -3.74
C HIS A 33 1.50 -16.68 -3.64
N LEU A 34 0.28 -16.64 -4.18
CA LEU A 34 -0.61 -15.48 -4.07
C LEU A 34 -0.98 -15.19 -2.60
N ARG A 35 -1.33 -16.22 -1.83
CA ARG A 35 -1.63 -16.06 -0.40
C ARG A 35 -0.42 -15.56 0.38
N VAL A 36 0.76 -16.15 0.15
CA VAL A 36 2.00 -15.71 0.80
C VAL A 36 2.31 -14.26 0.47
N ALA A 37 2.24 -13.86 -0.81
CA ALA A 37 2.49 -12.48 -1.23
C ALA A 37 1.53 -11.49 -0.55
N ARG A 38 0.22 -11.82 -0.49
CA ARG A 38 -0.77 -10.98 0.20
C ARG A 38 -0.48 -10.84 1.70
N ILE A 39 -0.15 -11.94 2.37
CA ILE A 39 0.18 -11.94 3.81
C ILE A 39 1.43 -11.10 4.07
N VAL A 40 2.49 -11.29 3.28
CA VAL A 40 3.74 -10.53 3.42
C VAL A 40 3.49 -9.03 3.21
N LEU A 41 2.77 -8.65 2.16
CA LEU A 41 2.47 -7.25 1.86
C LEU A 41 1.61 -6.60 2.97
N LEU A 42 0.53 -7.27 3.39
CA LEU A 42 -0.34 -6.77 4.45
C LEU A 42 0.39 -6.66 5.78
N SER A 43 1.12 -7.69 6.19
CA SER A 43 1.86 -7.68 7.45
C SER A 43 2.97 -6.62 7.47
N THR A 44 3.70 -6.45 6.36
CA THR A 44 4.70 -5.40 6.21
C THR A 44 4.06 -4.02 6.27
N GLY A 45 2.94 -3.81 5.57
CA GLY A 45 2.18 -2.56 5.61
C GLY A 45 1.71 -2.23 7.02
N ILE A 46 1.10 -3.18 7.73
CA ILE A 46 0.62 -3.00 9.11
C ILE A 46 1.78 -2.69 10.06
N ALA A 47 2.87 -3.45 9.99
CA ALA A 47 4.03 -3.24 10.84
C ALA A 47 4.66 -1.87 10.62
N PHE A 48 4.84 -1.48 9.35
CA PHE A 48 5.38 -0.18 9.00
C PHE A 48 4.44 0.96 9.42
N GLY A 49 3.15 0.83 9.14
CA GLY A 49 2.13 1.79 9.55
C GLY A 49 2.13 2.01 11.06
N TRP A 50 2.22 0.93 11.84
CA TRP A 50 2.28 0.99 13.30
C TRP A 50 3.51 1.74 13.81
N VAL A 51 4.69 1.43 13.25
CA VAL A 51 5.95 2.12 13.60
C VAL A 51 5.85 3.61 13.25
N MET A 52 5.40 3.95 12.05
CA MET A 52 5.29 5.34 11.61
C MET A 52 4.27 6.13 12.42
N ALA A 53 3.14 5.53 12.78
CA ALA A 53 2.13 6.16 13.62
C ALA A 53 2.68 6.51 15.01
N ARG A 54 3.53 5.66 15.60
CA ARG A 54 4.20 5.93 16.87
C ARG A 54 5.28 7.00 16.77
N LEU A 55 6.03 7.04 15.67
CA LEU A 55 7.13 7.99 15.49
C LEU A 55 6.65 9.38 15.05
N TYR A 56 5.58 9.45 14.25
CA TYR A 56 5.17 10.66 13.55
C TYR A 56 3.71 11.08 13.79
N GLY A 57 2.91 10.28 14.51
CA GLY A 57 1.55 10.64 14.91
C GLY A 57 1.52 11.51 16.17
N VAL A 58 2.05 12.74 16.08
CA VAL A 58 2.43 13.52 17.28
C VAL A 58 1.43 14.61 17.68
N LEU A 59 0.44 14.92 16.83
CA LEU A 59 -0.38 16.13 16.99
C LEU A 59 -1.80 15.87 17.47
N THR A 60 -2.48 14.87 16.91
CA THR A 60 -3.88 14.53 17.24
C THR A 60 -4.13 13.05 16.98
N GLU A 61 -5.17 12.48 17.58
CA GLU A 61 -5.63 11.11 17.31
C GLU A 61 -5.89 10.88 15.80
N LEU A 62 -6.48 11.87 15.14
CA LEU A 62 -6.71 11.83 13.70
C LEU A 62 -5.39 11.76 12.92
N ASN A 63 -4.34 12.46 13.38
CA ASN A 63 -3.03 12.43 12.76
C ASN A 63 -2.39 11.04 12.88
N ILE A 64 -2.50 10.38 14.03
CA ILE A 64 -2.01 9.00 14.24
C ILE A 64 -2.66 8.06 13.22
N VAL A 65 -3.99 8.12 13.08
CA VAL A 65 -4.73 7.29 12.12
C VAL A 65 -4.33 7.60 10.68
N LEU A 66 -4.23 8.88 10.31
CA LEU A 66 -3.85 9.27 8.95
C LEU A 66 -2.42 8.88 8.60
N VAL A 67 -1.47 9.00 9.53
CA VAL A 67 -0.08 8.55 9.36
C VAL A 67 -0.02 7.03 9.21
N PHE A 68 -0.78 6.29 10.03
CA PHE A 68 -0.88 4.83 9.92
C PHE A 68 -1.38 4.41 8.54
N VAL A 69 -2.52 4.96 8.10
CA VAL A 69 -3.16 4.64 6.82
C VAL A 69 -2.25 5.02 5.64
N THR A 70 -1.65 6.21 5.68
CA THR A 70 -0.71 6.68 4.66
C THR A 70 0.48 5.74 4.53
N SER A 71 1.06 5.36 5.66
CA SER A 71 2.26 4.52 5.70
C SER A 71 1.97 3.10 5.23
N ILE A 72 0.81 2.53 5.56
CA ILE A 72 0.35 1.26 4.98
C ILE A 72 0.34 1.34 3.46
N GLY A 73 -0.30 2.37 2.91
CA GLY A 73 -0.43 2.50 1.45
C GLY A 73 0.90 2.76 0.75
N ILE A 74 1.77 3.60 1.33
CA ILE A 74 3.08 3.96 0.77
C ILE A 74 3.98 2.73 0.57
N VAL A 75 3.97 1.77 1.50
CA VAL A 75 4.75 0.52 1.39
C VAL A 75 4.39 -0.26 0.13
N HIS A 76 3.18 -0.11 -0.39
CA HIS A 76 2.71 -0.79 -1.58
C HIS A 76 3.07 -0.06 -2.88
N VAL A 77 3.54 1.19 -2.83
CA VAL A 77 3.84 2.00 -4.02
C VAL A 77 4.89 1.36 -4.95
N PRO A 78 6.02 0.82 -4.46
CA PRO A 78 6.98 0.13 -5.34
C PRO A 78 6.37 -1.09 -6.02
N ALA A 79 5.58 -1.88 -5.29
CA ALA A 79 4.88 -3.04 -5.84
C ALA A 79 3.83 -2.61 -6.88
N ALA A 80 3.11 -1.51 -6.63
CA ALA A 80 2.14 -0.93 -7.56
C ALA A 80 2.84 -0.49 -8.84
N ALA A 81 3.97 0.22 -8.74
CA ALA A 81 4.75 0.66 -9.88
C ALA A 81 5.26 -0.52 -10.73
N ILE A 82 5.78 -1.57 -10.09
CA ILE A 82 6.23 -2.78 -10.80
C ILE A 82 5.06 -3.46 -11.53
N LEU A 83 3.92 -3.63 -10.86
CA LEU A 83 2.73 -4.25 -11.47
C LEU A 83 2.18 -3.40 -12.61
N PHE A 84 2.17 -2.08 -12.44
CA PHE A 84 1.78 -1.13 -13.47
C PHE A 84 2.70 -1.23 -14.67
N VAL A 85 4.02 -1.08 -14.54
CA VAL A 85 4.95 -1.21 -15.68
C VAL A 85 4.79 -2.57 -16.38
N LYS A 86 4.63 -3.65 -15.60
CA LYS A 86 4.39 -4.99 -16.14
C LYS A 86 3.04 -5.14 -16.85
N SER A 87 2.07 -4.26 -16.61
CA SER A 87 0.82 -4.26 -17.37
C SER A 87 1.00 -3.75 -18.79
N TRP A 88 1.96 -2.85 -19.03
CA TRP A 88 2.30 -2.36 -20.36
C TRP A 88 3.22 -3.32 -21.11
N SER A 89 4.10 -4.03 -20.41
CA SER A 89 5.06 -4.95 -21.04
C SER A 89 4.47 -6.27 -21.55
N VAL A 90 3.15 -6.46 -21.45
CA VAL A 90 2.45 -7.67 -21.94
C VAL A 90 1.57 -7.35 -23.16
N ASP A 91 1.61 -6.12 -23.66
CA ASP A 91 1.01 -5.72 -24.95
C ASP A 91 1.88 -6.14 -26.17
N GLU A 92 2.48 -7.33 -26.09
CA GLU A 92 3.17 -8.04 -27.18
C GLU A 92 2.64 -9.49 -27.29
N ARG A 93 1.32 -9.68 -27.17
CA ARG A 93 0.68 -10.96 -27.53
C ARG A 93 -0.44 -10.76 -28.53
#